data_AF-A0A0U1DXQ8-F1
#
_entry.id   AF-A0A0U1DXQ8-F1
#
_cell.length_a   1.000
_cell.length_b   1.000
_cell.length_c   1.000
_cell.angle_alpha   90.00
_cell.angle_beta   90.00
_cell.angle_gamma   90.00
#
_symmetry.space_group_name_H-M   'P 1'
#
loop_
_entity.id
_entity.type
_entity.pdbx_description
1 polymer ?
#
loop_
_entity_poly.entity_id
_entity_poly.type
_entity_poly.pdbx_seq_one_letter_code
_entity_poly.pdbx_strand_id
1 'polypeptide(L)'
;MTRYDSLLQALGNTPLVGLQHLSPRWEDGPDGPHVRLWAKLEDRNPTGSIKDRPALRMIEQAERDGLLSPGATILEPTSGNTGISLAMAAMLKGYNMICVMPENTSVERRQILELYGAKIIFSPAEGGSNTAVATAKELAAQNPSWVMLYQYGNQANSDAHYYGTGPELLADLPEITHFVAGLGTTGTLMGTGRFLREHVPGVQIVAAEPRYGEGVYALRNIDEGFIPELYDPDVLTTRFSVGSYDAVKRTRDLVTREGIFAGISTGAVLHAALGMGAKAIKTGERATSRSWSPTPAGSICPPVPTPVALMTQRMRWKGSYGRERAGMTNLPSTAPKKRPAWLVGGLTIISFVVLLWVIEIVDTAMGHRLDQDGIRPLQTDGLWGILWAPLLHGGWAHLIANTVPALVLGFLMTLAGMGRFIAATAIIWILGGFGTWVIGNIGLHCPYVTVQCTSTHIGASGLIFGWLAFLIVFGFFTRNAWEIVIGVIVLFVYGGVLFGVLPGNAGVSWQGHLSGAIAGLIAAYLLSGPERKAREARKRPNQLTS
;
A
#
# COMPACT_ATOMS: atom_id res chain seq x y z
N MET A 1 18.65 -12.67 28.84
CA MET A 1 19.85 -13.20 28.15
C MET A 1 20.11 -12.34 26.92
N THR A 2 21.32 -12.37 26.34
CA THR A 2 21.64 -11.59 25.12
C THR A 2 22.21 -12.45 23.98
N ARG A 3 22.43 -13.75 24.24
CA ARG A 3 22.82 -14.75 23.24
C ARG A 3 21.84 -15.92 23.34
N TYR A 4 21.41 -16.43 22.19
CA TYR A 4 20.44 -17.52 22.05
C TYR A 4 20.94 -18.51 20.99
N ASP A 5 20.62 -19.79 21.14
CA ASP A 5 21.02 -20.83 20.18
C ASP A 5 20.02 -20.95 19.02
N SER A 6 18.82 -20.36 19.16
CA SER A 6 17.84 -20.25 18.08
C SER A 6 16.96 -19.01 18.21
N LEU A 7 16.31 -18.62 17.10
CA LEU A 7 15.37 -17.50 17.10
C LEU A 7 14.16 -17.75 18.01
N LEU A 8 13.69 -19.00 18.11
CA LEU A 8 12.57 -19.36 19.00
C LEU A 8 12.91 -19.13 20.48
N GLN A 9 14.16 -19.35 20.88
CA GLN A 9 14.62 -19.09 22.25
C GLN A 9 14.69 -17.59 22.59
N ALA A 10 14.72 -16.71 21.59
CA ALA A 10 14.68 -15.26 21.77
C ALA A 10 13.26 -14.71 21.99
N LEU A 11 12.24 -15.57 22.04
CA LEU A 11 10.86 -15.19 22.31
C LEU A 11 10.70 -14.49 23.67
N GLY A 12 9.87 -13.45 23.69
CA GLY A 12 9.49 -12.77 24.92
C GLY A 12 10.62 -11.93 25.52
N ASN A 13 10.60 -11.75 26.84
CA ASN A 13 11.52 -10.86 27.57
C ASN A 13 11.61 -9.47 26.93
N THR A 14 10.48 -8.96 26.44
CA THR A 14 10.46 -7.77 25.61
C THR A 14 10.61 -6.50 26.46
N PRO A 15 11.14 -5.40 25.91
CA PRO A 15 11.36 -4.19 26.70
C PRO A 15 10.08 -3.60 27.29
N LEU A 16 10.20 -3.03 28.49
CA LEU A 16 9.26 -2.06 29.03
C LEU A 16 9.81 -0.65 28.89
N VAL A 17 9.09 0.24 28.22
CA VAL A 17 9.52 1.62 27.96
C VAL A 17 8.52 2.63 28.53
N GLY A 18 9.00 3.63 29.25
CA GLY A 18 8.19 4.72 29.80
C GLY A 18 7.81 5.74 28.73
N LEU A 19 6.56 6.21 28.74
CA LEU A 19 6.05 7.23 27.80
C LEU A 19 5.95 8.57 28.54
N GLN A 20 7.08 9.24 28.72
CA GLN A 20 7.17 10.42 29.60
C GLN A 20 6.33 11.59 29.09
N HIS A 21 6.31 11.81 27.77
CA HIS A 21 5.59 12.93 27.16
C HIS A 21 4.10 12.65 27.08
N LEU A 22 3.68 11.39 26.90
CA LEU A 22 2.28 10.99 26.82
C LEU A 22 1.64 10.71 28.18
N SER A 23 2.44 10.48 29.21
CA SER A 23 1.95 10.32 30.57
C SER A 23 1.22 11.58 31.04
N PRO A 24 0.00 11.48 31.60
CA PRO A 24 -0.69 12.63 32.17
C PRO A 24 0.17 13.36 33.20
N ARG A 25 0.97 12.62 33.97
CA ARG A 25 1.98 13.18 34.88
C ARG A 25 3.09 12.17 35.14
N TRP A 26 4.32 12.47 34.72
CA TRP A 26 5.44 11.53 34.91
C TRP A 26 6.03 11.55 36.32
N GLU A 27 6.12 12.73 36.95
CA GLU A 27 6.71 12.90 38.28
C GLU A 27 5.65 13.18 39.35
N ASP A 28 5.93 12.79 40.59
CA ASP A 28 5.13 13.24 41.74
C ASP A 28 5.34 14.76 41.92
N GLY A 29 4.30 15.48 42.36
CA GLY A 29 4.40 16.93 42.52
C GLY A 29 3.32 17.53 43.44
N PRO A 30 3.33 18.86 43.61
CA PRO A 30 2.36 19.56 44.47
C PRO A 30 0.91 19.37 44.00
N ASP A 31 0.70 19.13 42.70
CA ASP A 31 -0.61 18.88 42.11
C ASP A 31 -1.07 17.41 42.23
N GLY A 32 -0.32 16.56 42.96
CA GLY A 32 -0.65 15.17 43.28
C GLY A 32 0.35 14.14 42.78
N PRO A 33 0.03 12.83 42.91
CA PRO A 33 0.93 11.74 42.53
C PRO A 33 1.07 11.62 41.00
N HIS A 34 2.11 10.91 40.57
CA HIS A 34 2.34 10.57 39.17
C HIS A 34 1.23 9.66 38.61
N VAL A 35 1.01 9.80 37.31
CA VAL A 35 0.18 8.94 36.48
C VAL A 35 0.99 8.58 35.24
N ARG A 36 1.70 7.45 35.33
CA ARG A 36 2.69 7.00 34.35
C ARG A 36 2.07 6.04 33.35
N LEU A 37 2.43 6.23 32.08
CA LEU A 37 2.19 5.31 30.99
C LEU A 37 3.46 4.55 30.66
N TRP A 38 3.33 3.23 30.54
CA TRP A 38 4.42 2.36 30.12
C TRP A 38 4.00 1.48 28.94
N ALA A 39 4.92 1.14 28.04
CA ALA A 39 4.68 0.30 26.87
C ALA A 39 5.46 -1.02 26.92
N LYS A 40 4.77 -2.18 26.85
CA LYS A 40 5.42 -3.49 26.56
C LYS A 40 5.64 -3.59 25.06
N LEU A 41 6.90 -3.59 24.62
CA LEU A 41 7.27 -3.60 23.20
C LEU A 41 7.25 -5.01 22.61
N GLU A 42 6.05 -5.57 22.44
CA GLU A 42 5.83 -6.90 21.85
C GLU A 42 6.14 -6.98 20.35
N ASP A 43 6.49 -5.85 19.73
CA ASP A 43 7.10 -5.79 18.39
C ASP A 43 8.52 -6.35 18.34
N ARG A 44 9.15 -6.61 19.49
CA ARG A 44 10.52 -7.18 19.57
C ARG A 44 10.57 -8.70 19.55
N ASN A 45 9.42 -9.36 19.42
CA ASN A 45 9.37 -10.80 19.22
C ASN A 45 9.83 -11.19 17.79
N PRO A 46 10.18 -12.47 17.55
CA PRO A 46 10.76 -12.95 16.29
C PRO A 46 10.11 -12.48 14.98
N THR A 47 8.78 -12.49 14.87
CA THR A 47 8.06 -12.02 13.67
C THR A 47 7.48 -10.62 13.84
N GLY A 48 7.92 -9.91 14.87
CA GLY A 48 7.51 -8.55 15.15
C GLY A 48 6.18 -8.42 15.89
N SER A 49 5.65 -9.47 16.53
CA SER A 49 4.33 -9.43 17.16
C SER A 49 4.18 -10.22 18.46
N ILE A 50 3.20 -9.82 19.28
CA ILE A 50 2.80 -10.58 20.47
C ILE A 50 2.37 -12.02 20.15
N LYS A 51 1.95 -12.31 18.90
CA LYS A 51 1.39 -13.62 18.52
C LYS A 51 2.43 -14.72 18.45
N ASP A 52 3.72 -14.38 18.48
CA ASP A 52 4.80 -15.37 18.62
C ASP A 52 4.66 -16.17 19.93
N ARG A 53 4.16 -15.52 21.00
CA ARG A 53 3.93 -16.16 22.30
C ARG A 53 2.88 -17.29 22.21
N PRO A 54 1.60 -17.00 21.85
CA PRO A 54 0.60 -18.05 21.75
C PRO A 54 0.89 -19.03 20.61
N ALA A 55 1.49 -18.60 19.49
CA ALA A 55 1.83 -19.51 18.40
C ALA A 55 2.81 -20.60 18.85
N LEU A 56 3.93 -20.22 19.47
CA LEU A 56 4.90 -21.19 19.96
C LEU A 56 4.32 -22.06 21.08
N ARG A 57 3.58 -21.44 22.02
CA ARG A 57 2.97 -22.17 23.15
C ARG A 57 1.93 -23.21 22.69
N MET A 58 1.09 -22.88 21.70
CA MET A 58 0.12 -23.82 21.13
C MET A 58 0.80 -24.98 20.42
N ILE A 59 1.87 -24.72 19.65
CA ILE A 59 2.66 -25.78 18.99
C ILE A 59 3.31 -26.69 20.03
N GLU A 60 4.02 -26.13 21.00
CA GLU A 60 4.69 -26.92 22.05
C GLU A 60 3.70 -27.71 22.92
N GLN A 61 2.52 -27.17 23.15
CA GLN A 61 1.47 -27.91 23.85
C GLN A 61 0.96 -29.07 23.00
N ALA A 62 0.67 -28.85 21.72
CA ALA A 62 0.26 -29.91 20.81
C ALA A 62 1.35 -30.98 20.58
N GLU A 63 2.64 -30.61 20.63
CA GLU A 63 3.77 -31.55 20.66
C GLU A 63 3.75 -32.41 21.94
N ARG A 64 3.57 -31.78 23.12
CA ARG A 64 3.48 -32.50 24.41
C ARG A 64 2.27 -33.43 24.47
N ASP A 65 1.16 -33.03 23.88
CA ASP A 65 -0.08 -33.81 23.85
C ASP A 65 -0.05 -34.92 22.79
N GLY A 66 1.02 -35.02 22.00
CA GLY A 66 1.17 -36.02 20.94
C GLY A 66 0.29 -35.77 19.71
N LEU A 67 -0.30 -34.57 19.60
CA LEU A 67 -1.13 -34.17 18.45
C LEU A 67 -0.26 -33.80 17.24
N LEU A 68 0.92 -33.22 17.46
CA LEU A 68 1.88 -32.90 16.40
C LEU A 68 3.02 -33.91 16.36
N SER A 69 3.15 -34.61 15.23
CA SER A 69 4.30 -35.44 14.88
C SER A 69 5.18 -34.77 13.81
N PRO A 70 6.47 -35.12 13.66
CA PRO A 70 7.34 -34.54 12.63
C PRO A 70 6.70 -34.58 11.24
N GLY A 71 6.71 -33.45 10.53
CA GLY A 71 6.09 -33.31 9.20
C GLY A 71 4.57 -33.15 9.19
N ALA A 72 3.89 -33.11 10.35
CA ALA A 72 2.45 -32.87 10.44
C ALA A 72 2.04 -31.52 9.80
N THR A 73 0.76 -31.41 9.46
CA THR A 73 0.18 -30.20 8.88
C THR A 73 -0.61 -29.44 9.94
N ILE A 74 -0.24 -28.18 10.16
CA ILE A 74 -0.98 -27.23 10.99
C ILE A 74 -1.96 -26.47 10.10
N LEU A 75 -3.20 -26.35 10.57
CA LEU A 75 -4.25 -25.54 9.95
C LEU A 75 -4.65 -24.41 10.91
N GLU A 76 -4.74 -23.17 10.43
CA GLU A 76 -5.26 -22.08 11.26
C GLU A 76 -6.12 -21.10 10.44
N PRO A 77 -7.34 -20.75 10.91
CA PRO A 77 -8.12 -19.67 10.33
C PRO A 77 -7.56 -18.31 10.75
N THR A 78 -6.65 -17.77 9.94
CA THR A 78 -6.01 -16.49 10.24
C THR A 78 -5.46 -15.82 8.98
N SER A 79 -5.65 -14.51 8.92
CA SER A 79 -5.11 -13.62 7.89
C SER A 79 -4.00 -12.70 8.43
N GLY A 80 -3.64 -12.82 9.71
CA GLY A 80 -2.85 -11.82 10.43
C GLY A 80 -1.65 -12.38 11.17
N ASN A 81 -1.28 -11.70 12.26
CA ASN A 81 -0.07 -11.97 13.03
C ASN A 81 0.07 -13.41 13.49
N THR A 82 -1.02 -14.07 13.91
CA THR A 82 -0.97 -15.48 14.34
C THR A 82 -0.53 -16.42 13.22
N GLY A 83 -0.99 -16.17 11.98
CA GLY A 83 -0.56 -16.96 10.83
C GLY A 83 0.92 -16.80 10.55
N ILE A 84 1.43 -15.57 10.64
CA ILE A 84 2.86 -15.27 10.42
C ILE A 84 3.71 -15.96 11.49
N SER A 85 3.31 -15.85 12.77
CA SER A 85 3.99 -16.50 13.90
C SER A 85 3.98 -18.03 13.79
N LEU A 86 2.84 -18.62 13.42
CA LEU A 86 2.73 -20.07 13.21
C LEU A 86 3.52 -20.53 11.99
N ALA A 87 3.52 -19.79 10.89
CA ALA A 87 4.29 -20.12 9.70
C ALA A 87 5.80 -20.14 9.99
N MET A 88 6.31 -19.12 10.69
CA MET A 88 7.71 -19.08 11.13
C MET A 88 8.04 -20.26 12.06
N ALA A 89 7.22 -20.52 13.07
CA ALA A 89 7.46 -21.61 14.02
C ALA A 89 7.35 -23.00 13.35
N ALA A 90 6.38 -23.20 12.46
CA ALA A 90 6.19 -24.41 11.67
C ALA A 90 7.41 -24.67 10.77
N MET A 91 7.90 -23.64 10.06
CA MET A 91 9.10 -23.74 9.22
C MET A 91 10.32 -24.18 10.03
N LEU A 92 10.55 -23.61 11.21
CA LEU A 92 11.70 -23.95 12.06
C LEU A 92 11.57 -25.33 12.75
N LYS A 93 10.34 -25.81 12.99
CA LYS A 93 10.07 -27.11 13.62
C LYS A 93 9.80 -28.24 12.61
N GLY A 94 9.76 -27.93 11.32
CA GLY A 94 9.55 -28.92 10.26
C GLY A 94 8.09 -29.37 10.08
N TYR A 95 7.13 -28.48 10.33
CA TYR A 95 5.71 -28.71 10.05
C TYR A 95 5.26 -28.01 8.77
N ASN A 96 4.24 -28.57 8.12
CA ASN A 96 3.54 -27.89 7.05
C ASN A 96 2.54 -26.88 7.64
N MET A 97 2.37 -25.71 7.03
CA MET A 97 1.43 -24.69 7.48
C MET A 97 0.39 -24.37 6.41
N ILE A 98 -0.89 -24.39 6.78
CA ILE A 98 -2.02 -23.95 5.97
C ILE A 98 -2.77 -22.84 6.70
N CYS A 99 -2.85 -21.66 6.08
CA CYS A 99 -3.63 -20.54 6.58
C CYS A 99 -4.93 -20.41 5.76
N VAL A 100 -6.07 -20.32 6.46
CA VAL A 100 -7.36 -19.98 5.84
C VAL A 100 -7.66 -18.50 6.07
N MET A 101 -7.88 -17.74 5.00
CA MET A 101 -8.17 -16.31 5.10
C MET A 101 -9.16 -15.82 4.03
N PRO A 102 -9.89 -14.73 4.27
CA PRO A 102 -10.72 -14.10 3.24
C PRO A 102 -9.90 -13.62 2.04
N GLU A 103 -10.44 -13.76 0.83
CA GLU A 103 -9.78 -13.34 -0.42
C GLU A 103 -9.47 -11.83 -0.50
N ASN A 104 -10.19 -11.00 0.25
CA ASN A 104 -9.96 -9.56 0.36
C ASN A 104 -8.88 -9.17 1.39
N THR A 105 -8.12 -10.14 1.91
CA THR A 105 -6.95 -9.88 2.76
C THR A 105 -5.84 -9.18 1.94
N SER A 106 -5.16 -8.22 2.56
CA SER A 106 -4.12 -7.42 1.89
C SER A 106 -2.99 -8.28 1.30
N VAL A 107 -2.42 -7.82 0.18
CA VAL A 107 -1.38 -8.55 -0.57
C VAL A 107 -0.13 -8.79 0.30
N GLU A 108 0.24 -7.82 1.13
CA GLU A 108 1.44 -7.86 1.96
C GLU A 108 1.37 -9.00 2.98
N ARG A 109 0.19 -9.25 3.55
CA ARG A 109 -0.02 -10.35 4.50
C ARG A 109 0.13 -11.70 3.82
N ARG A 110 -0.35 -11.83 2.58
CA ARG A 110 -0.20 -13.05 1.77
C ARG A 110 1.26 -13.31 1.44
N GLN A 111 1.97 -12.28 1.00
CA GLN A 111 3.39 -12.37 0.67
C GLN A 111 4.26 -12.79 1.86
N ILE A 112 3.99 -12.28 3.07
CA ILE A 112 4.74 -12.67 4.26
C ILE A 112 4.48 -14.14 4.62
N LEU A 113 3.23 -14.60 4.53
CA LEU A 113 2.89 -16.00 4.80
C LEU A 113 3.53 -16.95 3.80
N GLU A 114 3.48 -16.63 2.51
CA GLU A 114 4.12 -17.39 1.45
C GLU A 114 5.65 -17.42 1.61
N LEU A 115 6.27 -16.31 2.06
CA LEU A 115 7.69 -16.23 2.34
C LEU A 115 8.13 -17.20 3.45
N TYR A 116 7.30 -17.41 4.46
CA TYR A 116 7.50 -18.42 5.51
C TYR A 116 7.06 -19.84 5.10
N GLY A 117 6.66 -20.04 3.84
CA GLY A 117 6.29 -21.35 3.30
C GLY A 117 4.88 -21.81 3.65
N ALA A 118 4.01 -20.93 4.16
CA ALA A 118 2.62 -21.28 4.41
C ALA A 118 1.83 -21.35 3.10
N LYS A 119 0.99 -22.38 2.97
CA LYS A 119 -0.02 -22.47 1.92
C LYS A 119 -1.24 -21.66 2.33
N ILE A 120 -1.82 -20.93 1.38
CA ILE A 120 -3.01 -20.12 1.64
C ILE A 120 -4.22 -20.75 0.96
N ILE A 121 -5.28 -20.94 1.73
CA ILE A 121 -6.61 -21.30 1.21
C ILE A 121 -7.52 -20.08 1.43
N PHE A 122 -8.14 -19.61 0.36
CA PHE A 122 -9.04 -18.46 0.42
C PHE A 122 -10.47 -18.89 0.76
N SER A 123 -11.08 -18.17 1.70
CA SER A 123 -12.53 -18.17 1.92
C SER A 123 -13.17 -16.98 1.19
N PRO A 124 -14.48 -17.00 0.93
CA PRO A 124 -15.21 -15.83 0.45
C PRO A 124 -14.97 -14.60 1.33
N ALA A 125 -14.94 -13.41 0.71
CA ALA A 125 -14.81 -12.15 1.43
C ALA A 125 -16.02 -11.87 2.34
N GLU A 126 -17.21 -12.29 1.91
CA GLU A 126 -18.44 -12.18 2.68
C GLU A 126 -18.36 -12.99 3.98
N GLY A 127 -18.76 -12.38 5.09
CA GLY A 127 -18.66 -12.95 6.45
C GLY A 127 -17.25 -12.94 7.06
N GLY A 128 -16.24 -12.48 6.31
CA GLY A 128 -14.90 -12.16 6.82
C GLY A 128 -14.25 -13.31 7.60
N SER A 129 -13.70 -13.00 8.78
CA SER A 129 -13.01 -14.01 9.61
C SER A 129 -13.93 -15.13 10.09
N ASN A 130 -15.23 -14.90 10.23
CA ASN A 130 -16.17 -15.94 10.65
C ASN A 130 -16.29 -17.01 9.56
N THR A 131 -16.36 -16.61 8.30
CA THR A 131 -16.33 -17.52 7.15
C THR A 131 -15.02 -18.29 7.09
N ALA A 132 -13.87 -17.62 7.30
CA ALA A 132 -12.58 -18.30 7.35
C ALA A 132 -12.50 -19.36 8.46
N VAL A 133 -13.06 -19.08 9.65
CA VAL A 133 -13.15 -20.07 10.75
C VAL A 133 -14.04 -21.25 10.36
N ALA A 134 -15.20 -21.01 9.74
CA ALA A 134 -16.08 -22.07 9.28
C ALA A 134 -15.40 -22.96 8.22
N THR A 135 -14.76 -22.36 7.22
CA THR A 135 -13.99 -23.07 6.20
C THR A 135 -12.83 -23.89 6.82
N ALA A 136 -12.10 -23.34 7.79
CA ALA A 136 -11.05 -24.10 8.47
C ALA A 136 -11.61 -25.30 9.26
N LYS A 137 -12.75 -25.16 9.94
CA LYS A 137 -13.41 -26.27 10.65
C LYS A 137 -13.84 -27.37 9.68
N GLU A 138 -14.37 -27.00 8.52
CA GLU A 138 -14.74 -27.95 7.47
C GLU A 138 -13.51 -28.69 6.92
N LEU A 139 -12.43 -27.97 6.62
CA LEU A 139 -11.17 -28.56 6.15
C LEU A 139 -10.54 -29.49 7.18
N ALA A 140 -10.57 -29.13 8.47
CA ALA A 140 -10.11 -29.99 9.56
C ALA A 140 -10.93 -31.28 9.65
N ALA A 141 -12.26 -31.21 9.48
CA ALA A 141 -13.12 -32.39 9.47
C ALA A 141 -12.87 -33.31 8.27
N GLN A 142 -12.57 -32.74 7.09
CA GLN A 142 -12.23 -33.48 5.88
C GLN A 142 -10.81 -34.09 5.92
N ASN A 143 -9.91 -33.51 6.71
CA ASN A 143 -8.50 -33.90 6.81
C ASN A 143 -8.14 -34.19 8.28
N PRO A 144 -8.53 -35.36 8.83
CA PRO A 144 -8.37 -35.67 10.26
C PRO A 144 -6.91 -35.77 10.72
N SER A 145 -5.95 -35.84 9.79
CA SER A 145 -4.51 -35.79 10.08
C SER A 145 -3.96 -34.37 10.24
N TRP A 146 -4.75 -33.34 9.91
CA TRP A 146 -4.36 -31.95 10.10
C TRP A 146 -4.69 -31.48 11.51
N VAL A 147 -3.79 -30.73 12.12
CA VAL A 147 -3.95 -30.20 13.47
C VAL A 147 -4.38 -28.75 13.39
N MET A 148 -5.65 -28.50 13.70
CA MET A 148 -6.15 -27.14 13.85
C MET A 148 -5.92 -26.65 15.28
N LEU A 149 -4.98 -25.73 15.48
CA LEU A 149 -4.62 -25.26 16.82
C LEU A 149 -5.71 -24.40 17.45
N TYR A 150 -6.44 -23.62 16.65
CA TYR A 150 -7.64 -22.88 17.04
C TYR A 150 -7.42 -21.85 18.15
N GLN A 151 -6.77 -20.74 17.81
CA GLN A 151 -6.39 -19.69 18.78
C GLN A 151 -7.54 -19.07 19.58
N TYR A 152 -8.80 -19.17 19.13
CA TYR A 152 -9.95 -18.55 19.78
C TYR A 152 -10.45 -19.32 21.01
N GLY A 153 -10.18 -20.62 21.07
CA GLY A 153 -10.57 -21.49 22.19
C GLY A 153 -9.43 -22.29 22.81
N ASN A 154 -8.21 -22.23 22.27
CA ASN A 154 -7.08 -22.98 22.79
C ASN A 154 -6.50 -22.32 24.06
N GLN A 155 -6.60 -23.00 25.20
CA GLN A 155 -6.09 -22.51 26.48
C GLN A 155 -4.58 -22.17 26.44
N ALA A 156 -3.79 -22.85 25.60
CA ALA A 156 -2.37 -22.56 25.41
C ALA A 156 -2.11 -21.14 24.89
N ASN A 157 -3.07 -20.49 24.21
CA ASN A 157 -2.98 -19.06 23.88
C ASN A 157 -3.00 -18.19 25.15
N SER A 158 -3.98 -18.40 26.03
CA SER A 158 -4.05 -17.65 27.30
C SER A 158 -2.86 -17.99 28.20
N ASP A 159 -2.44 -19.24 28.25
CA ASP A 159 -1.30 -19.69 29.06
C ASP A 159 0.01 -19.03 28.63
N ALA A 160 0.21 -18.76 27.34
CA ALA A 160 1.40 -18.05 26.85
C ALA A 160 1.56 -16.67 27.52
N HIS A 161 0.44 -16.04 27.84
CA HIS A 161 0.41 -14.76 28.52
C HIS A 161 0.45 -14.90 30.04
N TYR A 162 -0.18 -15.93 30.60
CA TYR A 162 -0.14 -16.22 32.04
C TYR A 162 1.27 -16.62 32.51
N TYR A 163 1.99 -17.45 31.74
CA TYR A 163 3.34 -17.90 32.08
C TYR A 163 4.47 -17.05 31.48
N GLY A 164 4.15 -16.11 30.59
CA GLY A 164 5.13 -15.26 29.91
C GLY A 164 4.89 -13.78 30.17
N THR A 165 3.89 -13.21 29.50
CA THR A 165 3.63 -11.77 29.53
C THR A 165 3.37 -11.24 30.94
N GLY A 166 2.53 -11.89 31.74
CA GLY A 166 2.21 -11.51 33.13
C GLY A 166 3.43 -11.47 34.07
N PRO A 167 4.22 -12.56 34.16
CA PRO A 167 5.43 -12.58 34.97
C PRO A 167 6.45 -11.51 34.56
N GLU A 168 6.70 -11.33 33.26
CA GLU A 168 7.60 -10.28 32.76
C GLU A 168 7.09 -8.89 33.15
N LEU A 169 5.77 -8.66 33.05
CA LEU A 169 5.13 -7.40 33.44
C LEU A 169 5.37 -7.06 34.90
N LEU A 170 5.13 -8.03 35.79
CA LEU A 170 5.24 -7.86 37.23
C LEU A 170 6.70 -7.71 37.67
N ALA A 171 7.62 -8.45 37.04
CA ALA A 171 9.04 -8.32 37.29
C ALA A 171 9.57 -6.92 36.93
N ASP A 172 9.15 -6.38 35.78
CA ASP A 172 9.58 -5.06 35.31
C ASP A 172 8.86 -3.89 36.02
N LEU A 173 7.65 -4.11 36.53
CA LEU A 173 6.77 -3.05 37.05
C LEU A 173 5.93 -3.55 38.24
N PRO A 174 6.55 -3.77 39.42
CA PRO A 174 5.86 -4.27 40.61
C PRO A 174 4.77 -3.30 41.13
N GLU A 175 4.87 -2.01 40.81
CA GLU A 175 3.90 -0.97 41.16
C GLU A 175 2.73 -0.81 40.16
N ILE A 176 2.53 -1.79 39.27
CA ILE A 176 1.46 -1.75 38.27
C ILE A 176 0.07 -1.61 38.92
N THR A 177 -0.75 -0.70 38.39
CA THR A 177 -2.13 -0.48 38.88
C THR A 177 -3.18 -0.83 37.82
N HIS A 178 -2.82 -0.69 36.54
CA HIS A 178 -3.72 -0.94 35.42
C HIS A 178 -2.97 -1.67 34.30
N PHE A 179 -3.61 -2.67 33.73
CA PHE A 179 -3.17 -3.32 32.50
C PHE A 179 -4.17 -3.04 31.38
N VAL A 180 -3.73 -2.39 30.30
CA VAL A 180 -4.56 -2.05 29.15
C VAL A 180 -4.06 -2.79 27.91
N ALA A 181 -4.92 -3.59 27.29
CA ALA A 181 -4.60 -4.32 26.07
C ALA A 181 -5.77 -4.39 25.09
N GLY A 182 -5.44 -4.68 23.83
CA GLY A 182 -6.41 -4.81 22.76
C GLY A 182 -7.22 -6.09 22.89
N LEU A 183 -8.48 -6.05 22.49
CA LEU A 183 -9.36 -7.21 22.50
C LEU A 183 -9.50 -7.83 21.09
N GLY A 184 -9.13 -9.11 20.98
CA GLY A 184 -9.14 -9.87 19.73
C GLY A 184 -9.52 -11.34 19.97
N THR A 185 -8.52 -12.22 20.17
CA THR A 185 -8.73 -13.61 20.65
C THR A 185 -8.96 -13.71 22.15
N THR A 186 -8.94 -12.57 22.85
CA THR A 186 -8.98 -12.39 24.32
C THR A 186 -7.80 -12.96 25.11
N GLY A 187 -7.04 -13.92 24.59
CA GLY A 187 -5.91 -14.58 25.28
C GLY A 187 -4.93 -13.65 26.01
N THR A 188 -4.55 -12.52 25.42
CA THR A 188 -3.66 -11.53 26.05
C THR A 188 -4.26 -10.95 27.34
N LEU A 189 -5.51 -10.49 27.29
CA LEU A 189 -6.21 -9.96 28.46
C LEU A 189 -6.48 -11.04 29.49
N MET A 190 -6.88 -12.24 29.05
CA MET A 190 -7.28 -13.33 29.96
C MET A 190 -6.09 -13.93 30.69
N GLY A 191 -5.00 -14.22 29.99
CA GLY A 191 -3.80 -14.81 30.60
C GLY A 191 -3.08 -13.82 31.49
N THR A 192 -2.79 -12.63 30.95
CA THR A 192 -2.11 -11.58 31.71
C THR A 192 -2.97 -11.09 32.87
N GLY A 193 -4.27 -10.89 32.64
CA GLY A 193 -5.20 -10.38 33.64
C GLY A 193 -5.39 -11.33 34.81
N ARG A 194 -5.52 -12.65 34.57
CA ARG A 194 -5.54 -13.66 35.65
C ARG A 194 -4.27 -13.61 36.48
N PHE A 195 -3.11 -13.70 35.83
CA PHE A 195 -1.82 -13.64 36.53
C PHE A 195 -1.71 -12.37 37.39
N LEU A 196 -1.98 -11.20 36.82
CA LEU A 196 -1.87 -9.95 37.56
C LEU A 196 -2.88 -9.85 38.72
N ARG A 197 -4.11 -10.33 38.56
CA ARG A 197 -5.10 -10.30 39.65
C ARG A 197 -4.74 -11.22 40.82
N GLU A 198 -4.09 -12.34 40.55
CA GLU A 198 -3.59 -13.24 41.58
C GLU A 198 -2.43 -12.64 42.39
N HIS A 199 -1.62 -11.77 41.77
CA HIS A 199 -0.37 -11.28 42.35
C HIS A 199 -0.41 -9.80 42.75
N VAL A 200 -1.35 -9.01 42.24
CA VAL A 200 -1.46 -7.56 42.47
C VAL A 200 -2.90 -7.21 42.90
N PRO A 201 -3.14 -7.12 44.21
CA PRO A 201 -4.46 -6.77 44.75
C PRO A 201 -4.95 -5.44 44.19
N GLY A 202 -6.19 -5.43 43.67
CA GLY A 202 -6.84 -4.22 43.16
C GLY A 202 -6.42 -3.78 41.75
N VAL A 203 -5.55 -4.53 41.05
CA VAL A 203 -5.18 -4.23 39.67
C VAL A 203 -6.40 -4.18 38.76
N GLN A 204 -6.46 -3.16 37.89
CA GLN A 204 -7.55 -2.98 36.93
C GLN A 204 -7.15 -3.54 35.57
N ILE A 205 -8.00 -4.38 34.97
CA ILE A 205 -7.78 -4.97 33.65
C ILE A 205 -8.72 -4.32 32.64
N VAL A 206 -8.16 -3.65 31.65
CA VAL A 206 -8.91 -2.77 30.74
C VAL A 206 -8.76 -3.23 29.30
N ALA A 207 -9.87 -3.53 28.65
CA ALA A 207 -9.89 -3.87 27.23
C ALA A 207 -10.04 -2.61 26.37
N ALA A 208 -9.25 -2.51 25.30
CA ALA A 208 -9.49 -1.58 24.20
C ALA A 208 -10.07 -2.35 23.00
N GLU A 209 -11.28 -1.98 22.61
CA GLU A 209 -12.08 -2.67 21.61
C GLU A 209 -12.51 -1.68 20.51
N PRO A 210 -12.53 -2.07 19.23
CA PRO A 210 -13.01 -1.21 18.16
C PRO A 210 -14.49 -0.85 18.35
N ARG A 211 -14.89 0.33 17.90
CA ARG A 211 -16.30 0.71 17.84
C ARG A 211 -17.06 -0.17 16.83
N TYR A 212 -18.31 -0.50 17.16
CA TYR A 212 -19.18 -1.29 16.30
C TYR A 212 -19.26 -0.71 14.88
N GLY A 213 -19.10 -1.57 13.87
CA GLY A 213 -19.11 -1.17 12.46
C GLY A 213 -17.85 -0.47 11.98
N GLU A 214 -16.84 -0.32 12.85
CA GLU A 214 -15.54 0.25 12.52
C GLU A 214 -14.43 -0.80 12.61
N GLY A 215 -13.62 -0.91 11.56
CA GLY A 215 -12.51 -1.86 11.51
C GLY A 215 -11.22 -1.30 12.08
N VAL A 216 -10.76 -1.82 13.22
CA VAL A 216 -9.36 -1.66 13.68
C VAL A 216 -8.63 -2.98 13.53
N TYR A 217 -7.63 -3.02 12.63
CA TYR A 217 -6.85 -4.23 12.37
C TYR A 217 -6.30 -4.86 13.66
N ALA A 218 -6.34 -6.19 13.73
CA ALA A 218 -5.93 -7.03 14.87
C ALA A 218 -6.81 -6.97 16.13
N LEU A 219 -7.86 -6.13 16.15
CA LEU A 219 -8.88 -6.14 17.18
C LEU A 219 -10.20 -6.69 16.63
N ARG A 220 -11.08 -7.14 17.52
CA ARG A 220 -12.44 -7.57 17.20
C ARG A 220 -13.40 -6.93 18.18
N ASN A 221 -14.62 -6.65 17.71
CA ASN A 221 -15.72 -6.29 18.58
C ASN A 221 -16.52 -7.56 18.95
N ILE A 222 -16.70 -7.83 20.24
CA ILE A 222 -17.44 -8.99 20.78
C ILE A 222 -18.92 -8.92 20.41
N ASP A 223 -19.46 -7.72 20.27
CA ASP A 223 -20.87 -7.48 19.95
C ASP A 223 -21.17 -7.67 18.44
N GLU A 224 -20.14 -7.92 17.60
CA GLU A 224 -20.26 -8.23 16.15
C GLU A 224 -20.46 -9.74 15.86
N GLY A 225 -20.88 -10.52 16.85
CA GLY A 225 -21.44 -11.87 16.63
C GLY A 225 -20.47 -13.04 16.73
N PHE A 226 -19.24 -12.84 17.23
CA PHE A 226 -18.34 -13.94 17.60
C PHE A 226 -17.60 -13.62 18.90
N ILE A 227 -17.95 -14.33 19.97
CA ILE A 227 -17.28 -14.25 21.27
C ILE A 227 -16.27 -15.41 21.35
N PRO A 228 -14.94 -15.15 21.41
CA PRO A 228 -13.95 -16.21 21.56
C PRO A 228 -14.20 -17.02 22.83
N GLU A 229 -14.00 -18.34 22.75
CA GLU A 229 -14.25 -19.26 23.88
C GLU A 229 -13.30 -19.03 25.06
N LEU A 230 -12.16 -18.37 24.82
CA LEU A 230 -11.25 -17.92 25.88
C LEU A 230 -11.79 -16.75 26.70
N TYR A 231 -12.83 -16.05 26.25
CA TYR A 231 -13.33 -14.85 26.92
C TYR A 231 -13.97 -15.17 28.27
N ASP A 232 -13.41 -14.56 29.32
CA ASP A 232 -13.96 -14.54 30.67
C ASP A 232 -14.21 -13.08 31.09
N PRO A 233 -15.48 -12.65 31.18
CA PRO A 233 -15.82 -11.28 31.55
C PRO A 233 -15.37 -10.94 32.97
N ASP A 234 -15.25 -11.92 33.88
CA ASP A 234 -14.90 -11.67 35.27
C ASP A 234 -13.46 -11.18 35.40
N VAL A 235 -12.58 -11.51 34.45
CA VAL A 235 -11.18 -11.02 34.40
C VAL A 235 -11.11 -9.53 34.06
N LEU A 236 -12.09 -8.97 33.35
CA LEU A 236 -12.07 -7.57 32.96
C LEU A 236 -12.66 -6.67 34.04
N THR A 237 -12.08 -5.48 34.19
CA THR A 237 -12.68 -4.39 34.96
C THR A 237 -13.63 -3.58 34.09
N THR A 238 -13.17 -3.21 32.89
CA THR A 238 -13.95 -2.37 31.97
C THR A 238 -13.48 -2.55 30.53
N ARG A 239 -14.34 -2.19 29.58
CA ARG A 239 -14.05 -2.15 28.15
C ARG A 239 -14.18 -0.72 27.62
N PHE A 240 -13.26 -0.31 26.77
CA PHE A 240 -13.28 0.97 26.06
C PHE A 240 -13.55 0.73 24.59
N SER A 241 -14.62 1.35 24.07
CA SER A 241 -14.91 1.37 22.64
C SER A 241 -14.17 2.52 21.97
N VAL A 242 -13.29 2.21 21.03
CA VAL A 242 -12.41 3.17 20.36
C VAL A 242 -12.67 3.21 18.87
N GLY A 243 -12.94 4.41 18.34
CA GLY A 243 -13.10 4.61 16.90
C GLY A 243 -11.78 4.58 16.13
N SER A 244 -11.84 4.30 14.83
CA SER A 244 -10.72 4.24 13.90
C SER A 244 -9.95 5.55 13.82
N TYR A 245 -10.67 6.68 13.82
CA TYR A 245 -10.05 8.01 13.84
C TYR A 245 -9.17 8.19 15.07
N ASP A 246 -9.69 7.83 16.24
CA ASP A 246 -8.98 7.94 17.51
C ASP A 246 -7.76 7.00 17.56
N ALA A 247 -7.92 5.76 17.09
CA ALA A 247 -6.83 4.81 17.00
C ALA A 247 -5.70 5.32 16.09
N VAL A 248 -6.03 5.82 14.89
CA VAL A 248 -5.02 6.37 13.97
C VAL A 248 -4.36 7.61 14.57
N LYS A 249 -5.13 8.52 15.17
CA LYS A 249 -4.62 9.71 15.85
C LYS A 249 -3.61 9.35 16.94
N ARG A 250 -3.95 8.41 17.83
CA ARG A 250 -3.06 7.98 18.91
C ARG A 250 -1.82 7.25 18.43
N THR A 251 -1.93 6.50 17.33
CA THR A 251 -0.76 5.88 16.69
C THR A 251 0.21 6.96 16.19
N ARG A 252 -0.30 8.06 15.62
CA ARG A 252 0.51 9.22 15.23
C ARG A 252 1.11 9.94 16.45
N ASP A 253 0.32 10.14 17.51
CA ASP A 253 0.82 10.76 18.76
C ASP A 253 2.00 9.95 19.34
N LEU A 254 1.91 8.62 19.33
CA LEU A 254 2.94 7.74 19.86
C LEU A 254 4.28 7.87 19.12
N VAL A 255 4.26 7.88 17.78
CA VAL A 255 5.51 8.03 17.01
C VAL A 255 6.06 9.45 17.11
N THR A 256 5.19 10.48 17.08
CA THR A 256 5.63 11.89 17.10
C THR A 256 6.12 12.37 18.46
N ARG A 257 5.62 11.80 19.56
CA ARG A 257 5.94 12.24 20.92
C ARG A 257 6.92 11.32 21.65
N GLU A 258 6.95 10.03 21.31
CA GLU A 258 7.80 9.04 21.99
C GLU A 258 8.72 8.27 21.03
N GLY A 259 8.64 8.52 19.72
CA GLY A 259 9.47 7.83 18.72
C GLY A 259 9.11 6.36 18.48
N ILE A 260 8.00 5.87 19.05
CA ILE A 260 7.58 4.47 18.92
C ILE A 260 6.65 4.32 17.71
N PHE A 261 7.11 3.62 16.67
CA PHE A 261 6.32 3.30 15.48
C PHE A 261 5.57 1.97 15.66
N ALA A 262 4.28 2.06 15.99
CA ALA A 262 3.43 0.91 16.29
C ALA A 262 2.23 0.79 15.34
N GLY A 263 1.49 -0.31 15.41
CA GLY A 263 0.28 -0.52 14.61
C GLY A 263 -0.96 0.18 15.17
N ILE A 264 -2.01 0.21 14.35
CA ILE A 264 -3.26 0.95 14.62
C ILE A 264 -3.94 0.49 15.90
N SER A 265 -3.93 -0.82 16.19
CA SER A 265 -4.47 -1.37 17.42
C SER A 265 -3.75 -0.84 18.69
N THR A 266 -2.51 -0.34 18.57
CA THR A 266 -1.78 0.33 19.66
C THR A 266 -2.39 1.67 19.94
N GLY A 267 -2.77 2.40 18.91
CA GLY A 267 -3.48 3.65 19.08
C GLY A 267 -4.80 3.48 19.82
N ALA A 268 -5.53 2.38 19.58
CA ALA A 268 -6.73 2.07 20.36
C ALA A 268 -6.41 1.82 21.84
N VAL A 269 -5.38 1.02 22.12
CA VAL A 269 -4.91 0.75 23.48
C VAL A 269 -4.42 2.02 24.19
N LEU A 270 -3.65 2.85 23.50
CA LEU A 270 -3.16 4.13 24.01
C LEU A 270 -4.33 5.10 24.26
N HIS A 271 -5.36 5.10 23.42
CA HIS A 271 -6.57 5.90 23.66
C HIS A 271 -7.25 5.50 24.97
N ALA A 272 -7.45 4.19 25.19
CA ALA A 272 -8.02 3.69 26.44
C ALA A 272 -7.12 3.99 27.65
N ALA A 273 -5.80 3.81 27.53
CA ALA A 273 -4.85 4.11 28.59
C ALA A 273 -4.83 5.60 28.98
N LEU A 274 -4.87 6.50 28.00
CA LEU A 274 -5.01 7.94 28.25
C LEU A 274 -6.34 8.27 28.92
N GLY A 275 -7.44 7.59 28.55
CA GLY A 275 -8.73 7.71 29.22
C GLY A 275 -8.67 7.31 30.70
N MET A 276 -8.02 6.19 31.00
CA MET A 276 -7.79 5.74 32.39
C MET A 276 -6.87 6.68 33.16
N GLY A 277 -5.79 7.16 32.55
CA GLY A 277 -4.90 8.13 33.16
C GLY A 277 -5.60 9.46 33.48
N ALA A 278 -6.45 9.94 32.58
CA ALA A 278 -7.25 11.14 32.83
C ALA A 278 -8.26 10.95 33.97
N LYS A 279 -8.82 9.74 34.13
CA LYS A 279 -9.69 9.40 35.27
C LYS A 279 -8.91 9.44 36.57
N ALA A 280 -7.72 8.84 36.62
CA ALA A 280 -6.86 8.80 37.80
C ALA A 280 -6.42 10.20 38.28
N ILE A 281 -6.07 11.09 37.34
CA ILE A 281 -5.77 12.49 37.66
C ILE A 281 -6.97 13.17 38.35
N LYS A 282 -8.20 12.92 37.86
CA LYS A 282 -9.41 13.51 38.46
C LYS A 282 -9.74 12.96 39.85
N THR A 283 -9.44 11.70 40.11
CA THR A 283 -9.69 11.06 41.42
C THR A 283 -8.55 11.29 42.41
N GLY A 284 -7.41 11.85 41.98
CA GLY A 284 -6.22 12.02 42.82
C GLY A 284 -5.49 10.70 43.12
N GLU A 285 -5.83 9.64 42.38
CA GLU A 285 -5.26 8.30 42.56
C GLU A 285 -3.92 8.19 41.84
N ARG A 286 -2.96 7.51 42.47
CA ARG A 286 -1.74 7.10 41.76
C ARG A 286 -2.13 6.03 40.74
N ALA A 287 -1.77 6.25 39.48
CA ALA A 287 -2.03 5.28 38.42
C ALA A 287 -0.81 5.07 37.53
N THR A 288 -0.15 3.95 37.74
CA THR A 288 0.83 3.42 36.80
C THR A 288 0.09 2.47 35.86
N SER A 289 -0.24 2.95 34.67
CA SER A 289 -0.98 2.17 33.67
C SER A 289 -0.08 1.77 32.51
N ARG A 290 -0.30 0.57 31.97
CA ARG A 290 0.49 0.07 30.84
C ARG A 290 -0.38 0.00 29.59
N SER A 291 0.06 0.65 28.52
CA SER A 291 -0.53 0.56 27.18
C SER A 291 0.27 -0.44 26.34
N TRP A 292 -0.36 -1.52 25.92
CA TRP A 292 0.24 -2.48 24.99
C TRP A 292 0.37 -1.96 23.55
N SER A 293 1.50 -2.24 22.89
CA SER A 293 1.71 -1.97 21.47
C SER A 293 1.61 -3.24 20.60
N PRO A 294 0.60 -3.38 19.76
CA PRO A 294 0.65 -4.25 18.59
C PRO A 294 1.58 -3.72 17.49
N THR A 295 2.28 -4.68 16.87
CA THR A 295 2.93 -4.70 15.55
C THR A 295 2.81 -3.45 14.71
N PRO A 296 3.88 -2.90 14.11
CA PRO A 296 3.72 -2.02 12.94
C PRO A 296 2.89 -2.74 11.87
N ALA A 297 1.71 -2.20 11.55
CA ALA A 297 0.93 -2.66 10.43
C ALA A 297 1.60 -2.10 9.16
N GLY A 298 2.39 -2.95 8.48
CA GLY A 298 2.81 -2.75 7.10
C GLY A 298 3.74 -1.57 6.84
N SER A 299 5.02 -1.71 7.17
CA SER A 299 6.13 -1.09 6.43
C SER A 299 7.49 -1.63 6.93
N ILE A 300 7.74 -2.92 6.70
CA ILE A 300 9.12 -3.41 6.75
C ILE A 300 9.75 -3.05 5.41
N CYS A 301 10.44 -1.91 5.37
CA CYS A 301 11.46 -1.66 4.36
C CYS A 301 12.54 -2.75 4.51
N PRO A 302 12.87 -3.53 3.47
CA PRO A 302 14.00 -4.44 3.57
C PRO A 302 15.31 -3.63 3.71
N PRO A 303 16.29 -4.07 4.51
CA PRO A 303 17.62 -3.51 4.46
C PRO A 303 18.18 -3.72 3.05
N VAL A 304 18.62 -2.64 2.43
CA VAL A 304 19.33 -2.63 1.15
C VAL A 304 20.58 -3.50 1.30
N PRO A 305 20.79 -4.55 0.47
CA PRO A 305 22.10 -5.15 0.32
C PRO A 305 22.99 -4.10 -0.35
N THR A 306 24.05 -3.70 0.34
CA THR A 306 25.12 -2.89 -0.24
C THR A 306 25.74 -3.68 -1.41
N PRO A 307 25.79 -3.14 -2.64
CA PRO A 307 26.59 -3.77 -3.69
C PRO A 307 28.07 -3.53 -3.37
N VAL A 308 28.79 -4.62 -3.15
CA VAL A 308 30.25 -4.64 -3.22
C VAL A 308 30.66 -4.20 -4.63
N ALA A 309 31.47 -3.14 -4.70
CA ALA A 309 32.06 -2.66 -5.93
C ALA A 309 33.08 -3.68 -6.47
N LEU A 310 32.80 -4.24 -7.65
CA LEU A 310 33.79 -4.93 -8.47
C LEU A 310 34.22 -3.99 -9.59
N MET A 311 35.45 -3.49 -9.47
CA MET A 311 36.19 -2.82 -10.53
C MET A 311 36.40 -3.79 -11.70
N THR A 312 36.02 -3.39 -12.91
CA THR A 312 36.59 -3.95 -14.15
C THR A 312 36.94 -2.85 -15.13
N GLN A 313 38.17 -2.95 -15.64
CA GLN A 313 38.91 -1.98 -16.44
C GLN A 313 38.21 -1.58 -17.74
N ARG A 314 38.38 -0.31 -18.10
CA ARG A 314 38.18 0.21 -19.46
C ARG A 314 39.21 -0.41 -20.41
N MET A 315 38.75 -1.15 -21.42
CA MET A 315 39.49 -1.32 -22.67
C MET A 315 38.85 -0.48 -23.78
N ARG A 316 39.63 0.49 -24.28
CA ARG A 316 39.40 1.16 -25.56
C ARG A 316 39.81 0.21 -26.68
N TRP A 317 38.94 0.02 -27.68
CA TRP A 317 39.36 -0.53 -28.97
C TRP A 317 39.04 0.46 -30.10
N LYS A 318 40.11 0.97 -30.74
CA LYS A 318 40.10 1.57 -32.08
C LYS A 318 40.23 0.45 -33.12
N GLY A 319 39.35 0.41 -34.11
CA GLY A 319 39.49 -0.48 -35.27
C GLY A 319 39.02 0.21 -36.54
N SER A 320 39.97 0.80 -37.27
CA SER A 320 39.85 1.11 -38.70
C SER A 320 40.00 -0.18 -39.51
N TYR A 321 39.21 -0.38 -40.57
CA TYR A 321 39.46 -1.14 -41.82
C TYR A 321 38.12 -1.10 -42.57
N GLY A 322 37.94 -0.58 -43.79
CA GLY A 322 38.76 -0.77 -44.98
C GLY A 322 38.34 -2.08 -45.66
N ARG A 323 37.32 -2.06 -46.53
CA ARG A 323 37.07 -3.14 -47.51
C ARG A 323 36.35 -2.64 -48.77
N GLU A 324 36.87 -3.16 -49.87
CA GLU A 324 36.64 -2.82 -51.27
C GLU A 324 35.23 -3.17 -51.75
N ARG A 325 34.73 -2.41 -52.74
CA ARG A 325 33.58 -2.77 -53.56
C ARG A 325 34.07 -3.38 -54.87
N ALA A 326 33.86 -4.68 -55.04
CA ALA A 326 33.79 -5.31 -56.35
C ALA A 326 32.38 -5.12 -56.94
N GLY A 327 32.31 -4.82 -58.24
CA GLY A 327 31.07 -4.51 -58.93
C GLY A 327 30.21 -5.74 -59.24
N MET A 328 28.89 -5.52 -59.27
CA MET A 328 27.95 -6.31 -60.07
C MET A 328 26.68 -5.50 -60.33
N THR A 329 26.50 -5.15 -61.61
CA THR A 329 25.26 -5.11 -62.40
C THR A 329 24.02 -4.40 -61.81
N ASN A 330 23.70 -3.26 -62.43
CA ASN A 330 22.42 -2.56 -62.33
C ASN A 330 21.25 -3.45 -62.78
N LEU A 331 20.42 -3.88 -61.83
CA LEU A 331 19.02 -4.21 -62.07
C LEU A 331 18.18 -3.03 -61.55
N PRO A 332 17.16 -2.56 -62.28
CA PRO A 332 16.28 -1.52 -61.77
C PRO A 332 15.49 -2.08 -60.57
N SER A 333 15.92 -1.76 -59.35
CA SER A 333 15.10 -2.00 -58.16
C SER A 333 13.90 -1.08 -58.26
N THR A 334 12.73 -1.64 -58.51
CA THR A 334 11.47 -0.93 -58.29
C THR A 334 11.42 -0.56 -56.81
N ALA A 335 11.78 0.68 -56.49
CA ALA A 335 11.68 1.19 -55.13
C ALA A 335 10.25 0.95 -54.65
N PRO A 336 10.03 0.27 -53.51
CA PRO A 336 8.68 0.02 -53.02
C PRO A 336 7.95 1.36 -52.92
N LYS A 337 6.78 1.46 -53.58
CA LYS A 337 5.94 2.67 -53.51
C LYS A 337 5.75 3.02 -52.03
N LYS A 338 6.32 4.14 -51.59
CA LYS A 338 6.12 4.63 -50.22
C LYS A 338 4.62 4.77 -50.00
N ARG A 339 4.10 4.04 -49.02
CA ARG A 339 2.68 4.16 -48.63
C ARG A 339 2.38 5.63 -48.33
N PRO A 340 1.22 6.15 -48.77
CA PRO A 340 0.89 7.54 -48.52
C PRO A 340 0.81 7.81 -47.01
N ALA A 341 1.31 8.97 -46.57
CA ALA A 341 1.47 9.28 -45.15
C ALA A 341 0.16 9.21 -44.36
N TRP A 342 -0.97 9.61 -44.97
CA TRP A 342 -2.29 9.50 -44.36
C TRP A 342 -2.70 8.05 -44.11
N LEU A 343 -2.34 7.10 -44.99
CA LEU A 343 -2.66 5.68 -44.79
C LEU A 343 -1.86 5.11 -43.63
N VAL A 344 -0.57 5.45 -43.53
CA VAL A 344 0.29 5.03 -42.41
C VAL A 344 -0.20 5.64 -41.10
N GLY A 345 -0.52 6.93 -41.10
CA GLY A 345 -1.08 7.64 -39.94
C GLY A 345 -2.42 7.03 -39.49
N GLY A 346 -3.35 6.82 -40.41
CA GLY A 346 -4.65 6.20 -40.12
C GLY A 346 -4.52 4.81 -39.53
N LEU A 347 -3.70 3.94 -40.15
CA LEU A 347 -3.43 2.59 -39.62
C LEU A 347 -2.79 2.63 -38.22
N THR A 348 -1.91 3.59 -37.96
CA THR A 348 -1.24 3.74 -36.65
C THR A 348 -2.26 4.05 -35.56
N ILE A 349 -3.16 5.01 -35.79
CA ILE A 349 -4.13 5.43 -34.80
C ILE A 349 -5.25 4.42 -34.62
N ILE A 350 -5.70 3.77 -35.69
CA ILE A 350 -6.65 2.65 -35.59
C ILE A 350 -6.03 1.51 -34.77
N SER A 351 -4.77 1.16 -35.02
CA SER A 351 -4.09 0.10 -34.26
C SER A 351 -3.97 0.45 -32.77
N PHE A 352 -3.65 1.71 -32.46
CA PHE A 352 -3.61 2.19 -31.08
C PHE A 352 -4.98 2.07 -30.40
N VAL A 353 -6.05 2.51 -31.05
CA VAL A 353 -7.41 2.40 -30.49
C VAL A 353 -7.86 0.95 -30.34
N VAL A 354 -7.57 0.09 -31.31
CA VAL A 354 -7.85 -1.35 -31.19
C VAL A 354 -7.11 -1.96 -30.00
N LEU A 355 -5.86 -1.56 -29.75
CA LEU A 355 -5.12 -2.00 -28.57
C LEU A 355 -5.84 -1.58 -27.26
N LEU A 356 -6.35 -0.35 -27.17
CA LEU A 356 -7.12 0.09 -25.99
C LEU A 356 -8.35 -0.78 -25.75
N TRP A 357 -9.07 -1.12 -26.81
CA TRP A 357 -10.25 -2.01 -26.73
C TRP A 357 -9.88 -3.45 -26.32
N VAL A 358 -8.76 -3.98 -26.84
CA VAL A 358 -8.28 -5.31 -26.43
C VAL A 358 -7.89 -5.32 -24.96
N ILE A 359 -7.20 -4.28 -24.47
CA ILE A 359 -6.82 -4.16 -23.07
C ILE A 359 -8.06 -4.09 -22.17
N GLU A 360 -9.08 -3.32 -22.54
CA GLU A 360 -10.35 -3.25 -21.78
C GLU A 360 -11.10 -4.58 -21.73
N ILE A 361 -11.10 -5.35 -22.83
CA ILE A 361 -11.68 -6.70 -22.85
C ILE A 361 -10.96 -7.60 -21.84
N VAL A 362 -9.63 -7.58 -21.85
CA VAL A 362 -8.81 -8.38 -20.92
C VAL A 362 -9.04 -7.93 -19.48
N ASP A 363 -9.06 -6.62 -19.23
CA ASP A 363 -9.26 -6.07 -17.89
C ASP A 363 -10.64 -6.42 -17.34
N THR A 364 -11.69 -6.30 -18.16
CA THR A 364 -13.05 -6.73 -17.80
C THR A 364 -13.07 -8.21 -17.46
N ALA A 365 -12.40 -9.06 -18.23
CA ALA A 365 -12.31 -10.50 -17.96
C ALA A 365 -11.53 -10.82 -16.66
N MET A 366 -10.63 -9.92 -16.25
CA MET A 366 -9.87 -10.02 -15.00
C MET A 366 -10.58 -9.36 -13.80
N GLY A 367 -11.79 -8.82 -13.98
CA GLY A 367 -12.53 -8.11 -12.94
C GLY A 367 -11.92 -6.75 -12.58
N HIS A 368 -11.46 -6.00 -13.58
CA HIS A 368 -10.91 -4.64 -13.43
C HIS A 368 -9.64 -4.55 -12.57
N ARG A 369 -8.80 -5.58 -12.63
CA ARG A 369 -7.56 -5.63 -11.83
C ARG A 369 -6.47 -4.72 -12.38
N LEU A 370 -6.43 -4.49 -13.69
CA LEU A 370 -5.40 -3.67 -14.33
C LEU A 370 -5.58 -2.19 -14.02
N ASP A 371 -6.79 -1.74 -13.65
CA ASP A 371 -7.05 -0.36 -13.24
C ASP A 371 -6.16 0.12 -12.08
N GLN A 372 -5.67 -0.81 -11.24
CA GLN A 372 -4.77 -0.51 -10.13
C GLN A 372 -3.37 -0.05 -10.59
N ASP A 373 -2.99 -0.38 -11.82
CA ASP A 373 -1.72 0.00 -12.44
C ASP A 373 -1.75 1.41 -13.06
N GLY A 374 -2.78 2.20 -12.77
CA GLY A 374 -2.84 3.61 -13.12
C GLY A 374 -1.87 4.51 -12.32
N ILE A 375 -1.83 5.79 -12.67
CA ILE A 375 -0.99 6.77 -11.96
C ILE A 375 -1.55 7.00 -10.56
N ARG A 376 -0.79 6.61 -9.53
CA ARG A 376 -1.10 6.88 -8.12
C ARG A 376 -0.26 8.06 -7.63
N PRO A 377 -0.86 9.25 -7.41
CA PRO A 377 -0.10 10.47 -7.15
C PRO A 377 0.71 10.41 -5.86
N LEU A 378 1.93 10.94 -5.92
CA LEU A 378 2.90 11.01 -4.81
C LEU A 378 3.31 9.67 -4.19
N GLN A 379 3.01 8.55 -4.85
CA GLN A 379 3.46 7.20 -4.46
C GLN A 379 4.62 6.73 -5.35
N THR A 380 5.66 6.14 -4.77
CA THR A 380 6.85 5.70 -5.51
C THR A 380 6.56 4.58 -6.51
N ASP A 381 5.69 3.64 -6.16
CA ASP A 381 5.19 2.59 -7.04
C ASP A 381 4.14 3.12 -8.03
N GLY A 382 3.44 4.21 -7.68
CA GLY A 382 2.53 4.95 -8.56
C GLY A 382 3.18 5.61 -9.78
N LEU A 383 4.51 5.79 -9.78
CA LEU A 383 5.26 6.27 -10.96
C LEU A 383 5.21 5.28 -12.12
N TRP A 384 5.12 3.98 -11.82
CA TRP A 384 5.02 2.96 -12.86
C TRP A 384 3.76 3.11 -13.70
N GLY A 385 2.70 3.64 -13.08
CA GLY A 385 1.44 3.92 -13.76
C GLY A 385 1.53 4.97 -14.86
N ILE A 386 2.60 5.78 -14.92
CA ILE A 386 2.81 6.69 -16.06
C ILE A 386 2.90 5.90 -17.38
N LEU A 387 3.48 4.70 -17.36
CA LEU A 387 3.62 3.86 -18.55
C LEU A 387 2.29 3.25 -18.99
N TRP A 388 1.40 2.95 -18.05
CA TRP A 388 0.20 2.14 -18.29
C TRP A 388 -1.10 2.94 -18.33
N ALA A 389 -1.20 4.03 -17.58
CA ALA A 389 -2.45 4.78 -17.41
C ALA A 389 -3.14 5.18 -18.73
N PRO A 390 -2.44 5.64 -19.80
CA PRO A 390 -3.11 5.96 -21.06
C PRO A 390 -3.71 4.76 -21.80
N LEU A 391 -3.37 3.53 -21.39
CA LEU A 391 -3.87 2.28 -21.97
C LEU A 391 -5.05 1.69 -21.20
N LEU A 392 -5.22 2.06 -19.93
CA LEU A 392 -6.22 1.52 -19.00
C LEU A 392 -7.47 2.41 -18.97
N HIS A 393 -8.66 1.83 -18.77
CA HIS A 393 -9.90 2.58 -18.65
C HIS A 393 -10.81 1.95 -17.60
N GLY A 394 -11.38 2.76 -16.70
CA GLY A 394 -12.27 2.27 -15.65
C GLY A 394 -13.68 1.84 -16.12
N GLY A 395 -13.80 1.33 -17.35
CA GLY A 395 -15.05 0.84 -17.91
C GLY A 395 -15.35 1.30 -19.34
N TRP A 396 -16.30 0.60 -19.97
CA TRP A 396 -16.73 0.81 -21.36
C TRP A 396 -17.14 2.25 -21.71
N ALA A 397 -17.88 2.93 -20.83
CA ALA A 397 -18.29 4.31 -21.06
C ALA A 397 -17.10 5.26 -21.12
N HIS A 398 -16.08 5.02 -20.28
CA HIS A 398 -14.86 5.80 -20.27
C HIS A 398 -14.02 5.55 -21.53
N LEU A 399 -13.88 4.30 -21.98
CA LEU A 399 -13.19 3.96 -23.24
C LEU A 399 -13.90 4.58 -24.47
N ILE A 400 -15.23 4.50 -24.53
CA ILE A 400 -16.02 5.09 -25.63
C ILE A 400 -15.81 6.61 -25.69
N ALA A 401 -15.81 7.29 -24.55
CA ALA A 401 -15.59 8.73 -24.49
C ALA A 401 -14.21 9.16 -25.02
N ASN A 402 -13.19 8.29 -24.90
CA ASN A 402 -11.84 8.55 -25.41
C ASN A 402 -11.64 8.14 -26.88
N THR A 403 -12.47 7.23 -27.40
CA THR A 403 -12.28 6.60 -28.73
C THR A 403 -12.34 7.62 -29.87
N VAL A 404 -13.39 8.45 -29.94
CA VAL A 404 -13.57 9.41 -31.05
C VAL A 404 -12.49 10.50 -31.03
N PRO A 405 -12.22 11.18 -29.89
CA PRO A 405 -11.14 12.16 -29.84
C PRO A 405 -9.77 11.57 -30.14
N ALA A 406 -9.47 10.35 -29.68
CA ALA A 406 -8.20 9.67 -29.98
C ALA A 406 -8.05 9.40 -31.49
N LEU A 407 -9.10 8.90 -32.15
CA LEU A 407 -9.09 8.67 -33.60
C LEU A 407 -8.84 9.96 -34.38
N VAL A 408 -9.57 11.02 -34.07
CA VAL A 408 -9.52 12.28 -34.82
C VAL A 408 -8.23 13.05 -34.54
N LEU A 409 -7.95 13.34 -33.27
CA LEU A 409 -6.79 14.16 -32.91
C LEU A 409 -5.47 13.41 -33.14
N GLY A 410 -5.43 12.11 -32.84
CA GLY A 410 -4.28 11.27 -33.15
C GLY A 410 -4.00 11.26 -34.65
N PHE A 411 -5.03 11.15 -35.49
CA PHE A 411 -4.84 11.17 -36.95
C PHE A 411 -4.30 12.52 -37.42
N LEU A 412 -4.88 13.64 -36.96
CA LEU A 412 -4.39 14.98 -37.28
C LEU A 412 -2.94 15.20 -36.84
N MET A 413 -2.55 14.69 -35.68
CA MET A 413 -1.16 14.70 -35.22
C MET A 413 -0.23 13.95 -36.17
N THR A 414 -0.65 12.80 -36.71
CA THR A 414 0.18 12.06 -37.69
C THR A 414 0.34 12.82 -39.01
N LEU A 415 -0.67 13.62 -39.41
CA LEU A 415 -0.59 14.49 -40.59
C LEU A 415 0.36 15.67 -40.39
N ALA A 416 0.54 16.16 -39.16
CA ALA A 416 1.58 17.15 -38.82
C ALA A 416 3.01 16.58 -38.94
N GLY A 417 3.14 15.26 -39.08
CA GLY A 417 4.37 14.53 -39.38
C GLY A 417 4.62 13.39 -38.41
N MET A 418 4.89 12.18 -38.92
CA MET A 418 5.05 10.97 -38.09
C MET A 418 6.13 11.10 -37.00
N GLY A 419 7.29 11.67 -37.34
CA GLY A 419 8.34 11.89 -36.34
C GLY A 419 7.94 12.87 -35.23
N ARG A 420 7.14 13.89 -35.56
CA ARG A 420 6.58 14.84 -34.59
C ARG A 420 5.50 14.19 -33.75
N PHE A 421 4.63 13.38 -34.35
CA PHE A 421 3.63 12.61 -33.63
C PHE A 421 4.27 11.73 -32.55
N ILE A 422 5.28 10.94 -32.91
CA ILE A 422 5.97 10.05 -31.94
C ILE A 422 6.62 10.87 -30.83
N ALA A 423 7.38 11.92 -31.17
CA ALA A 423 8.07 12.74 -30.19
C ALA A 423 7.10 13.51 -29.28
N ALA A 424 6.05 14.12 -29.84
CA ALA A 424 5.05 14.85 -29.08
C ALA A 424 4.29 13.91 -28.14
N THR A 425 3.87 12.75 -28.63
CA THR A 425 3.19 11.72 -27.85
C THR A 425 4.06 11.26 -26.68
N ALA A 426 5.35 10.98 -26.90
CA ALA A 426 6.26 10.60 -25.83
C ALA A 426 6.44 11.71 -24.77
N ILE A 427 6.59 12.97 -25.20
CA ILE A 427 6.69 14.12 -24.27
C ILE A 427 5.40 14.25 -23.46
N ILE A 428 4.23 14.25 -24.11
CA ILE A 428 2.93 14.39 -23.46
C ILE A 428 2.70 13.25 -22.47
N TRP A 429 2.99 12.02 -22.87
CA TRP A 429 2.81 10.83 -22.06
C TRP A 429 3.64 10.89 -20.78
N ILE A 430 4.95 11.11 -20.90
CA ILE A 430 5.86 11.11 -19.75
C ILE A 430 5.70 12.36 -18.89
N LEU A 431 5.74 13.55 -19.51
CA LEU A 431 5.68 14.81 -18.77
C LEU A 431 4.28 15.08 -18.22
N GLY A 432 3.24 14.78 -18.99
CA GLY A 432 1.86 14.89 -18.54
C GLY A 432 1.52 13.85 -17.48
N GLY A 433 2.01 12.62 -17.62
CA GLY A 433 1.90 11.58 -16.60
C GLY A 433 2.61 11.97 -15.30
N PHE A 434 3.82 12.51 -15.38
CA PHE A 434 4.55 13.02 -14.21
C PHE A 434 3.83 14.20 -13.56
N GLY A 435 3.31 15.15 -14.34
CA GLY A 435 2.46 16.22 -13.82
C GLY A 435 1.26 15.67 -13.05
N THR A 436 0.56 14.69 -13.63
CA THR A 436 -0.57 14.00 -12.99
C THR A 436 -0.16 13.32 -11.70
N TRP A 437 1.03 12.72 -11.65
CA TRP A 437 1.58 12.11 -10.43
C TRP A 437 1.88 13.14 -9.33
N VAL A 438 2.29 14.36 -9.69
CA VAL A 438 2.55 15.43 -8.71
C VAL A 438 1.25 16.04 -8.18
N ILE A 439 0.29 16.33 -9.07
CA ILE A 439 -0.90 17.13 -8.72
C ILE A 439 -2.21 16.35 -8.63
N GLY A 440 -2.22 15.05 -8.93
CA GLY A 440 -3.44 14.26 -9.09
C GLY A 440 -4.35 14.22 -7.86
N ASN A 441 -3.78 14.43 -6.66
CA ASN A 441 -4.57 14.48 -5.42
C ASN A 441 -5.19 15.86 -5.12
N ILE A 442 -4.88 16.91 -5.89
CA ILE A 442 -5.41 18.26 -5.64
C ILE A 442 -6.91 18.29 -5.92
N GLY A 443 -7.70 18.82 -4.98
CA GLY A 443 -9.16 18.93 -5.12
C GLY A 443 -9.96 17.68 -4.77
N LEU A 444 -9.29 16.60 -4.33
CA LEU A 444 -9.97 15.46 -3.69
C LEU A 444 -10.54 15.90 -2.35
N HIS A 445 -11.86 15.84 -2.23
CA HIS A 445 -12.56 16.10 -0.98
C HIS A 445 -12.72 14.79 -0.24
N CYS A 446 -11.91 14.59 0.79
CA CYS A 446 -12.09 13.48 1.71
C CYS A 446 -13.15 13.87 2.74
N PRO A 447 -14.20 13.06 2.94
CA PRO A 447 -15.14 13.27 4.05
C PRO A 447 -14.47 13.12 5.43
N TYR A 448 -13.23 12.62 5.49
CA TYR A 448 -12.46 12.40 6.70
C TYR A 448 -11.08 13.09 6.61
N VAL A 449 -10.77 13.96 7.57
CA VAL A 449 -9.60 14.87 7.62
C VAL A 449 -8.25 14.13 7.69
N THR A 450 -8.22 12.81 7.88
CA THR A 450 -7.01 12.05 8.20
C THR A 450 -6.63 10.94 7.21
N VAL A 451 -7.42 10.71 6.16
CA VAL A 451 -7.11 9.78 5.06
C VAL A 451 -6.61 10.61 3.88
N GLN A 452 -5.39 10.35 3.40
CA GLN A 452 -5.02 10.81 2.06
C GLN A 452 -5.88 10.00 1.08
N CYS A 453 -6.92 10.62 0.52
CA CYS A 453 -7.60 10.02 -0.61
C CYS A 453 -6.61 10.03 -1.77
N THR A 454 -6.14 8.85 -2.12
CA THR A 454 -5.31 8.65 -3.30
C THR A 454 -6.24 8.28 -4.44
N SER A 455 -6.29 9.10 -5.46
CA SER A 455 -6.94 8.73 -6.72
C SER A 455 -6.00 7.86 -7.53
N THR A 456 -6.56 6.94 -8.31
CA THR A 456 -5.84 6.27 -9.39
C THR A 456 -6.28 6.90 -10.70
N HIS A 457 -5.35 7.49 -11.44
CA HIS A 457 -5.65 8.14 -12.71
C HIS A 457 -5.34 7.17 -13.86
N ILE A 458 -6.37 6.87 -14.65
CA ILE A 458 -6.34 6.01 -15.83
C ILE A 458 -7.07 6.73 -16.98
N GLY A 459 -6.82 6.29 -18.21
CA GLY A 459 -7.47 6.79 -19.42
C GLY A 459 -6.52 7.54 -20.35
N ALA A 460 -6.79 7.44 -21.65
CA ALA A 460 -6.04 8.15 -22.70
C ALA A 460 -6.29 9.67 -22.71
N SER A 461 -7.16 10.20 -21.85
CA SER A 461 -7.62 11.59 -21.91
C SER A 461 -6.50 12.59 -21.69
N GLY A 462 -5.54 12.34 -20.80
CA GLY A 462 -4.35 13.19 -20.64
C GLY A 462 -3.55 13.33 -21.95
N LEU A 463 -3.44 12.24 -22.71
CA LEU A 463 -2.77 12.23 -24.01
C LEU A 463 -3.58 13.02 -25.07
N ILE A 464 -4.90 12.84 -25.08
CA ILE A 464 -5.84 13.53 -25.98
C ILE A 464 -5.80 15.05 -25.73
N PHE A 465 -5.81 15.50 -24.47
CA PHE A 465 -5.69 16.93 -24.13
C PHE A 465 -4.33 17.50 -24.52
N GLY A 466 -3.25 16.72 -24.42
CA GLY A 466 -1.95 17.14 -24.92
C GLY A 466 -1.90 17.25 -26.44
N TRP A 467 -2.48 16.31 -27.18
CA TRP A 467 -2.60 16.40 -28.64
C TRP A 467 -3.46 17.58 -29.07
N LEU A 468 -4.56 17.83 -28.37
CA LEU A 468 -5.43 18.99 -28.58
C LEU A 468 -4.66 20.30 -28.42
N ALA A 469 -4.00 20.49 -27.27
CA ALA A 469 -3.20 21.68 -26.99
C ALA A 469 -2.08 21.87 -28.00
N PHE A 470 -1.39 20.77 -28.37
CA PHE A 470 -0.35 20.79 -29.41
C PHE A 470 -0.90 21.31 -30.74
N LEU A 471 -1.98 20.72 -31.27
CA LEU A 471 -2.53 21.09 -32.58
C LEU A 471 -3.00 22.54 -32.63
N ILE A 472 -3.56 23.05 -31.53
CA ILE A 472 -4.04 24.44 -31.43
C ILE A 472 -2.87 25.44 -31.55
N VAL A 473 -1.74 25.18 -30.86
CA VAL A 473 -0.65 26.18 -30.78
C VAL A 473 0.48 25.95 -31.77
N PHE A 474 0.63 24.74 -32.30
CA PHE A 474 1.79 24.35 -33.10
C PHE A 474 1.95 25.23 -34.35
N GLY A 475 0.86 25.48 -35.07
CA GLY A 475 0.85 26.34 -36.26
C GLY A 475 1.35 27.77 -35.99
N PHE A 476 1.11 28.31 -34.79
CA PHE A 476 1.61 29.62 -34.39
C PHE A 476 3.12 29.60 -34.17
N PHE A 477 3.66 28.53 -33.58
CA PHE A 477 5.09 28.38 -33.38
C PHE A 477 5.85 28.10 -34.69
N THR A 478 5.26 27.36 -35.63
CA THR A 478 5.84 27.12 -36.96
C THR A 478 5.59 28.27 -37.94
N ARG A 479 4.63 29.15 -37.65
CA ARG A 479 4.10 30.17 -38.57
C ARG A 479 3.58 29.58 -39.88
N ASN A 480 2.96 28.41 -39.80
CA ASN A 480 2.36 27.74 -40.94
C ASN A 480 0.85 28.04 -41.00
N ALA A 481 0.40 28.72 -42.04
CA ALA A 481 -1.01 29.13 -42.19
C ALA A 481 -1.98 27.94 -42.18
N TRP A 482 -1.59 26.79 -42.75
CA TRP A 482 -2.46 25.62 -42.80
C TRP A 482 -2.59 24.93 -41.44
N GLU A 483 -1.49 24.84 -40.69
CA GLU A 483 -1.52 24.34 -39.32
C GLU A 483 -2.30 25.27 -38.38
N ILE A 484 -2.27 26.58 -38.62
CA ILE A 484 -3.11 27.55 -37.88
C ILE A 484 -4.59 27.33 -38.18
N VAL A 485 -4.96 27.17 -39.46
CA VAL A 485 -6.36 26.88 -39.84
C VAL A 485 -6.84 25.57 -39.21
N ILE A 486 -6.02 24.51 -39.26
CA ILE A 486 -6.32 23.24 -38.58
C ILE A 486 -6.49 23.46 -37.07
N GLY A 487 -5.58 24.20 -36.43
CA GLY A 487 -5.66 24.52 -35.00
C GLY A 487 -6.94 25.29 -34.64
N VAL A 488 -7.38 26.24 -35.47
CA VAL A 488 -8.64 26.98 -35.29
C VAL A 488 -9.86 26.09 -35.45
N ILE A 489 -9.88 25.21 -36.46
CA ILE A 489 -10.97 24.23 -36.64
C ILE A 489 -11.03 23.27 -35.45
N VAL A 490 -9.88 22.76 -35.02
CA VAL A 490 -9.77 21.89 -33.84
C VAL A 490 -10.25 22.62 -32.58
N LEU A 491 -9.88 23.88 -32.38
CA LEU A 491 -10.36 24.70 -31.27
C LEU A 491 -11.88 24.92 -31.36
N PHE A 492 -12.45 25.10 -32.54
CA PHE A 492 -13.89 25.27 -32.68
C PHE A 492 -14.66 23.98 -32.37
N VAL A 493 -14.18 22.84 -32.88
CA VAL A 493 -14.85 21.53 -32.72
C VAL A 493 -14.65 20.96 -31.31
N TYR A 494 -13.44 21.08 -30.75
CA TYR A 494 -13.05 20.47 -29.48
C TYR A 494 -12.79 21.48 -28.36
N GLY A 495 -12.95 22.79 -28.58
CA GLY A 495 -12.68 23.81 -27.57
C GLY A 495 -13.54 23.68 -26.32
N GLY A 496 -14.76 23.16 -26.45
CA GLY A 496 -15.61 22.83 -25.30
C GLY A 496 -15.00 21.75 -24.39
N VAL A 497 -14.19 20.84 -24.93
CA VAL A 497 -13.48 19.81 -24.16
C VAL A 497 -12.40 20.43 -23.27
N LEU A 498 -11.83 21.59 -23.64
CA LEU A 498 -10.80 22.25 -22.82
C LEU A 498 -11.31 22.68 -21.44
N PHE A 499 -12.62 22.87 -21.25
CA PHE A 499 -13.18 23.09 -19.91
C PHE A 499 -12.94 21.90 -18.96
N GLY A 500 -12.66 20.71 -19.48
CA GLY A 500 -12.28 19.53 -18.71
C GLY A 500 -10.93 19.64 -17.99
N VAL A 501 -10.13 20.69 -18.23
CA VAL A 501 -8.92 20.97 -17.42
C VAL A 501 -9.25 21.67 -16.09
N LEU A 502 -10.49 22.10 -15.90
CA LEU A 502 -10.93 22.79 -14.70
C LEU A 502 -11.54 21.80 -13.69
N PRO A 503 -11.39 22.05 -12.38
CA PRO A 503 -12.13 21.31 -11.36
C PRO A 503 -13.64 21.47 -11.58
N GLY A 504 -14.41 20.38 -11.53
CA GLY A 504 -15.87 20.51 -11.62
C GLY A 504 -16.67 19.22 -11.70
N ASN A 505 -16.12 18.17 -12.34
CA ASN A 505 -16.83 16.90 -12.52
C ASN A 505 -16.21 15.80 -11.66
N ALA A 506 -17.00 15.23 -10.75
CA ALA A 506 -16.59 14.06 -9.96
C ALA A 506 -16.31 12.87 -10.89
N GLY A 507 -15.23 12.13 -10.63
CA GLY A 507 -14.80 11.01 -11.46
C GLY A 507 -14.02 11.39 -12.73
N VAL A 508 -13.81 12.69 -13.00
CA VAL A 508 -13.02 13.17 -14.14
C VAL A 508 -11.64 13.65 -13.67
N SER A 509 -10.60 13.14 -14.31
CA SER A 509 -9.20 13.48 -14.05
C SER A 509 -8.82 14.85 -14.65
N TRP A 510 -9.36 15.95 -14.11
CA TRP A 510 -9.02 17.29 -14.58
C TRP A 510 -7.53 17.62 -14.40
N GLN A 511 -6.90 17.04 -13.38
CA GLN A 511 -5.46 17.16 -13.13
C GLN A 511 -4.64 16.51 -14.25
N GLY A 512 -5.11 15.35 -14.74
CA GLY A 512 -4.52 14.68 -15.89
C GLY A 512 -4.71 15.45 -17.19
N HIS A 513 -5.89 16.02 -17.39
CA HIS A 513 -6.19 16.88 -18.54
C HIS A 513 -5.30 18.13 -18.56
N LEU A 514 -5.19 18.82 -17.42
CA LEU A 514 -4.33 20.00 -17.27
C LEU A 514 -2.86 19.67 -17.52
N SER A 515 -2.36 18.60 -16.88
CA SER A 515 -0.97 18.17 -17.03
C SER A 515 -0.65 17.77 -18.47
N GLY A 516 -1.57 17.04 -19.11
CA GLY A 516 -1.47 16.69 -20.52
C GLY A 516 -1.45 17.90 -21.44
N ALA A 517 -2.37 18.86 -21.24
CA ALA A 517 -2.42 20.10 -22.02
C ALA A 517 -1.13 20.93 -21.89
N ILE A 518 -0.61 21.10 -20.66
CA ILE A 518 0.66 21.80 -20.41
C ILE A 518 1.81 21.08 -21.12
N ALA A 519 1.89 19.75 -21.03
CA ALA A 519 2.89 18.97 -21.72
C ALA A 519 2.77 19.08 -23.26
N GLY A 520 1.55 19.21 -23.78
CA GLY A 520 1.28 19.47 -25.21
C GLY A 520 1.81 20.83 -25.68
N LEU A 521 1.62 21.89 -24.90
CA LEU A 521 2.20 23.21 -25.18
C LEU A 521 3.73 23.16 -25.21
N ILE A 522 4.33 22.47 -24.24
CA ILE A 522 5.79 22.28 -24.15
C ILE A 522 6.29 21.49 -25.37
N ALA A 523 5.62 20.38 -25.73
CA ALA A 523 5.95 19.59 -26.91
C ALA A 523 5.90 20.43 -28.19
N ALA A 524 4.87 21.28 -28.37
CA ALA A 524 4.75 22.15 -29.53
C ALA A 524 5.88 23.19 -29.60
N TYR A 525 6.27 23.77 -28.47
CA TYR A 525 7.40 24.70 -28.40
C TYR A 525 8.74 24.04 -28.72
N LEU A 526 8.98 22.84 -28.19
CA LEU A 526 10.23 22.10 -28.41
C LEU A 526 10.35 21.61 -29.86
N LEU A 527 9.28 21.05 -30.41
CA LEU A 527 9.27 20.44 -31.74
C LEU A 527 9.17 21.45 -32.89
N SER A 528 8.86 22.71 -32.60
CA SER A 528 8.96 23.85 -33.55
C SER A 528 10.37 24.48 -33.57
N GLY A 529 11.31 23.95 -32.79
CA GLY A 529 12.69 24.42 -32.72
C GLY A 529 13.39 24.57 -34.09
N PRO A 530 13.30 23.59 -35.02
CA PRO A 530 13.90 23.70 -36.34
C PRO A 530 13.39 24.91 -37.14
N GLU A 531 12.08 25.13 -37.20
CA GLU A 531 11.46 26.26 -37.89
C GLU A 531 11.86 27.59 -37.25
N ARG A 532 11.88 27.64 -35.92
CA ARG A 532 12.26 28.83 -35.15
C ARG A 532 13.71 29.22 -35.42
N LYS A 533 14.63 28.26 -35.35
CA LYS A 533 16.06 28.46 -35.66
C LYS A 533 16.27 28.90 -37.11
N ALA A 534 15.57 28.27 -38.06
CA ALA A 534 15.66 28.64 -39.47
C ALA A 534 15.21 30.10 -39.72
N ARG A 535 14.22 30.59 -38.97
CA ARG A 535 13.78 31.99 -39.04
C ARG A 535 14.76 32.96 -38.38
N GLU A 536 15.34 32.60 -37.24
CA GLU A 536 16.38 33.41 -36.59
C GLU A 536 17.61 33.57 -37.49
N ALA A 537 18.02 32.50 -38.18
CA ALA A 537 19.10 32.54 -39.16
C ALA A 537 18.77 33.49 -40.33
N ARG A 538 17.52 33.49 -40.83
CA ARG A 538 17.06 34.41 -41.89
C ARG A 538 16.98 35.88 -41.45
N LYS A 539 16.83 36.15 -40.14
CA LYS A 539 16.84 37.52 -39.58
C LYS A 539 18.24 38.09 -39.37
N ARG A 540 19.30 37.30 -39.55
CA ARG A 540 20.70 37.76 -39.52
C ARG A 540 21.31 37.80 -40.94
N PRO A 541 20.87 38.66 -41.87
CA PRO A 541 21.64 38.90 -43.09
C PRO A 541 22.78 39.89 -42.81
N ASN A 542 24.02 39.46 -43.05
CA ASN A 542 25.27 40.23 -43.12
C ASN A 542 25.84 40.88 -41.83
N GLN A 543 26.70 40.14 -41.12
CA GLN A 543 27.80 40.72 -40.33
C GLN A 543 29.18 40.16 -40.73
N LEU A 544 29.29 39.57 -41.92
CA LEU A 544 30.56 39.03 -42.44
C LEU A 544 30.74 39.44 -43.91
N THR A 545 30.98 40.74 -44.11
CA THR A 545 31.87 41.26 -45.17
C THR A 545 32.50 42.54 -44.63
N SER A 546 33.65 42.40 -43.97
CA SER A 546 34.67 43.43 -43.80
C SER A 546 36.01 42.79 -44.14
#